data_AF-A0A962V6W1-F1
#
_entry.id   AF-A0A962V6W1-F1
#
_cell.length_a   1.000
_cell.length_b   1.000
_cell.length_c   1.000
_cell.angle_alpha   90.00
_cell.angle_beta   90.00
_cell.angle_gamma   90.00
#
_symmetry.space_group_name_H-M   'P 1'
#
loop_
_entity.id
_entity.type
_entity.pdbx_description
1 polymer ?
#
loop_
_entity_poly.entity_id
_entity_poly.type
_entity_poly.pdbx_seq_one_letter_code
_entity_poly.pdbx_strand_id
1 'polypeptide(L)'
;MKPSRTGSTLPEATAPNFIELARSVLDIEAAAVKALSGRLDQHFAHACELLLGCTGRIVVLGIGKSGHIGGKIAATLASTGSPAFFVHPAEASHGDLG
;
A
#
# COMPACT_ATOMS: atom_id res chain seq x y z
N MET A 1 -37.29 50.33 -20.67
CA MET A 1 -37.94 49.27 -19.87
C MET A 1 -37.75 47.93 -20.60
N LYS A 2 -36.67 47.19 -20.28
CA LYS A 2 -36.34 45.86 -20.81
C LYS A 2 -36.48 44.88 -19.63
N PRO A 3 -37.11 43.70 -19.79
CA PRO A 3 -37.34 42.79 -18.67
C PRO A 3 -36.01 42.17 -18.22
N SER A 4 -35.83 42.18 -16.90
CA SER A 4 -34.72 41.61 -16.15
C SER A 4 -34.62 40.10 -16.35
N ARG A 5 -33.44 39.60 -16.74
CA ARG A 5 -33.10 38.18 -16.65
C ARG A 5 -32.91 37.84 -15.18
N THR A 6 -33.86 37.15 -14.58
CA THR A 6 -33.73 36.57 -13.24
C THR A 6 -32.70 35.44 -13.32
N GLY A 7 -31.53 35.64 -12.71
CA GLY A 7 -30.50 34.61 -12.61
C GLY A 7 -30.89 33.57 -11.57
N SER A 8 -31.10 32.32 -12.00
CA SER A 8 -31.06 31.17 -11.11
C SER A 8 -29.61 30.70 -11.01
N THR A 9 -28.90 31.17 -10.00
CA THR A 9 -27.60 30.60 -9.62
C THR A 9 -27.83 29.25 -8.98
N LEU A 10 -27.61 28.18 -9.74
CA LEU A 10 -27.35 26.86 -9.18
C LEU A 10 -26.13 26.99 -8.23
N PRO A 11 -26.15 26.39 -7.03
CA PRO A 11 -25.00 26.45 -6.13
C PRO A 11 -23.78 25.83 -6.82
N GLU A 12 -22.77 26.65 -7.08
CA GLU A 12 -21.48 26.24 -7.59
C GLU A 12 -20.82 25.36 -6.52
N ALA A 13 -20.81 24.05 -6.75
CA ALA A 13 -20.16 23.10 -5.86
C ALA A 13 -18.71 23.55 -5.70
N THR A 14 -18.36 24.00 -4.50
CA THR A 14 -17.04 24.55 -4.20
C THR A 14 -16.02 23.44 -4.42
N ALA A 15 -15.09 23.62 -5.35
CA ALA A 15 -14.04 22.64 -5.62
C ALA A 15 -13.33 22.28 -4.31
N PRO A 16 -13.03 20.98 -4.07
CA PRO A 16 -12.42 20.56 -2.81
C PRO A 16 -11.10 21.30 -2.60
N ASN A 17 -10.87 21.78 -1.37
CA ASN A 17 -9.58 22.33 -0.98
C ASN A 17 -8.55 21.18 -0.99
N PHE A 18 -7.76 21.06 -2.06
CA PHE A 18 -6.82 19.95 -2.24
C PHE A 18 -5.77 19.86 -1.13
N ILE A 19 -5.42 20.96 -0.47
CA ILE A 19 -4.49 20.95 0.66
C ILE A 19 -5.14 20.30 1.89
N GLU A 20 -6.40 20.63 2.18
CA GLU A 20 -7.15 19.98 3.27
C GLU A 20 -7.37 18.50 2.99
N LEU A 21 -7.67 18.13 1.74
CA LEU A 21 -7.81 16.74 1.35
C LEU A 21 -6.49 15.97 1.51
N ALA A 22 -5.36 16.53 1.06
CA ALA A 22 -4.05 15.91 1.22
C ALA A 22 -3.67 15.72 2.70
N ARG A 23 -3.94 16.74 3.54
CA ARG A 23 -3.76 16.64 5.00
C ARG A 23 -4.60 15.51 5.59
N SER A 24 -5.88 15.45 5.24
CA SER A 24 -6.80 14.39 5.72
C SER A 24 -6.32 12.99 5.32
N VAL A 25 -5.86 12.79 4.08
CA VAL A 25 -5.28 11.51 3.64
C VAL A 25 -4.06 11.12 4.46
N LEU A 26 -3.13 12.06 4.68
CA LEU A 26 -1.93 11.80 5.50
C LEU A 26 -2.30 11.47 6.95
N ASP A 27 -3.28 12.15 7.53
CA ASP A 27 -3.75 11.89 8.89
C ASP A 27 -4.36 10.48 9.01
N ILE A 28 -5.16 10.05 8.01
CA ILE A 28 -5.73 8.70 7.94
C ILE A 28 -4.62 7.64 7.85
N GLU A 29 -3.63 7.85 6.98
CA GLU A 29 -2.51 6.91 6.83
C GLU A 29 -1.65 6.82 8.08
N ALA A 30 -1.35 7.96 8.72
CA ALA A 30 -0.59 8.01 9.98
C ALA A 30 -1.33 7.26 11.10
N ALA A 31 -2.65 7.45 11.21
CA ALA A 31 -3.47 6.72 12.18
C ALA A 31 -3.47 5.21 11.89
N ALA A 32 -3.57 4.81 10.63
CA ALA A 32 -3.51 3.40 10.22
C ALA A 32 -2.17 2.75 10.59
N VAL A 33 -1.05 3.43 10.31
CA VAL A 33 0.29 2.95 10.70
C VAL A 33 0.41 2.85 12.22
N LYS A 34 -0.07 3.84 12.97
CA LYS A 34 -0.03 3.82 14.43
C LYS A 34 -0.82 2.65 15.01
N ALA A 35 -1.98 2.34 14.44
CA ALA A 35 -2.80 1.21 14.86
C ALA A 35 -2.10 -0.15 14.67
N LEU A 36 -1.13 -0.28 13.75
CA LEU A 36 -0.37 -1.52 13.56
C LEU A 36 0.45 -1.92 14.79
N SER A 37 0.88 -0.97 15.62
CA SER A 37 1.64 -1.26 16.85
C SER A 37 0.88 -2.22 17.79
N GLY A 38 -0.43 -2.09 17.88
CA GLY A 38 -1.28 -2.98 18.69
C GLY A 38 -1.46 -4.39 18.10
N ARG A 39 -0.99 -4.64 16.88
CA ARG A 39 -1.01 -5.95 16.21
C ARG A 39 0.32 -6.68 16.29
N LEU A 40 1.34 -6.07 16.90
CA LEU A 40 2.64 -6.69 17.10
C LEU A 40 2.55 -7.63 18.30
N ASP A 41 2.29 -8.91 18.02
CA ASP A 41 2.16 -9.97 19.01
C ASP A 41 3.15 -11.13 18.72
N GLN A 42 2.91 -12.28 19.35
CA GLN A 42 3.76 -13.46 19.19
C GLN A 42 3.76 -14.02 17.76
N HIS A 43 2.70 -13.80 16.98
CA HIS A 43 2.69 -14.22 15.58
C HIS A 43 3.68 -13.40 14.74
N PHE A 44 3.83 -12.10 15.04
CA PHE A 44 4.84 -11.26 14.41
C PHE A 44 6.25 -11.75 14.76
N ALA A 45 6.54 -12.00 16.04
CA ALA A 45 7.83 -12.51 16.49
C ALA A 45 8.17 -13.85 15.81
N HIS A 46 7.20 -14.77 15.76
CA HIS A 46 7.37 -16.06 15.11
C HIS A 46 7.64 -15.93 13.60
N ALA A 47 6.97 -15.01 12.91
CA ALA A 47 7.25 -14.75 11.50
C ALA A 47 8.68 -14.24 11.29
N CYS A 48 9.20 -13.38 12.17
CA CYS A 48 10.60 -12.95 12.11
C CYS A 48 11.57 -14.12 12.30
N GLU A 49 11.32 -15.01 13.26
CA GLU A 49 12.15 -16.19 13.50
C GLU A 49 12.18 -17.13 12.28
N LEU A 50 11.02 -17.36 11.65
CA LEU A 50 10.92 -18.17 10.43
C LEU A 50 11.71 -17.56 9.27
N LEU A 51 11.64 -16.24 9.09
CA LEU A 51 12.37 -15.54 8.03
C LEU A 51 13.87 -15.57 8.28
N LEU A 52 14.32 -15.35 9.52
CA LEU A 52 15.74 -15.41 9.91
C LEU A 52 16.31 -16.82 9.83
N GLY A 53 15.49 -17.85 10.08
CA GLY A 53 15.87 -19.25 9.94
C GLY A 53 15.82 -19.78 8.50
N CYS A 54 15.41 -18.97 7.52
CA CYS A 54 15.30 -19.41 6.13
C CYS A 54 16.69 -19.67 5.52
N THR A 55 16.98 -20.93 5.20
CA THR A 55 18.24 -21.34 4.55
C THR A 55 18.20 -21.26 3.02
N GLY A 56 17.01 -21.06 2.46
CA GLY A 56 16.76 -20.94 1.02
C GLY A 56 16.61 -19.48 0.60
N ARG A 57 15.51 -19.19 -0.09
CA ARG A 57 15.13 -17.85 -0.52
C ARG A 57 13.70 -17.57 -0.09
N ILE A 58 13.45 -16.33 0.32
CA ILE A 58 12.12 -15.84 0.66
C ILE A 58 11.42 -15.44 -0.65
N VAL A 59 10.30 -16.09 -0.95
CA VAL A 59 9.48 -15.74 -2.11
C VAL A 59 8.31 -14.89 -1.66
N VAL A 60 8.21 -13.66 -2.18
CA VAL A 60 7.08 -12.76 -1.90
C VAL A 60 6.12 -12.80 -3.07
N LEU A 61 4.84 -13.05 -2.80
CA LEU A 61 3.79 -13.14 -3.80
C LEU A 61 2.76 -12.03 -3.59
N GLY A 62 2.16 -11.53 -4.67
CA GLY A 62 1.08 -10.55 -4.58
C GLY A 62 0.54 -10.10 -5.92
N ILE A 63 -0.69 -9.58 -5.93
CA ILE A 63 -1.35 -9.03 -7.12
C ILE A 63 -1.73 -7.57 -6.90
N GLY A 64 -1.80 -6.80 -7.99
CA GLY A 64 -2.20 -5.38 -7.97
C GLY A 64 -1.32 -4.54 -7.03
N LYS A 65 -1.96 -3.66 -6.23
CA LYS A 65 -1.25 -2.79 -5.27
C LYS A 65 -0.40 -3.58 -4.27
N SER A 66 -0.92 -4.72 -3.79
CA SER A 66 -0.19 -5.60 -2.88
C SER A 66 1.03 -6.23 -3.56
N GLY A 67 0.97 -6.48 -4.87
CA GLY A 67 2.12 -6.91 -5.66
C GLY A 67 3.24 -5.87 -5.68
N HIS A 68 2.90 -4.59 -5.89
CA HIS A 68 3.89 -3.50 -5.83
C HIS A 68 4.56 -3.37 -4.45
N ILE A 69 3.78 -3.48 -3.37
CA ILE A 69 4.33 -3.47 -2.01
C ILE A 69 5.18 -4.74 -1.76
N GLY A 70 4.72 -5.90 -2.20
CA GLY A 70 5.46 -7.17 -2.12
C GLY A 70 6.82 -7.09 -2.82
N GLY A 71 6.88 -6.47 -4.00
CA GLY A 71 8.13 -6.18 -4.71
C GLY A 71 9.11 -5.34 -3.87
N LYS A 72 8.62 -4.28 -3.22
CA LYS A 72 9.46 -3.46 -2.31
C LYS A 72 9.92 -4.23 -1.08
N ILE A 73 9.06 -5.07 -0.51
CA ILE A 73 9.43 -5.94 0.63
C ILE A 73 10.55 -6.91 0.22
N ALA A 74 10.41 -7.60 -0.91
CA ALA A 74 11.44 -8.51 -1.41
C ALA A 74 12.78 -7.78 -1.64
N ALA A 75 12.75 -6.60 -2.27
CA ALA A 75 13.95 -5.80 -2.48
C ALA A 75 14.60 -5.35 -1.15
N THR A 76 13.78 -4.98 -0.16
CA THR A 76 14.26 -4.59 1.17
C THR A 76 14.95 -5.77 1.86
N LEU A 77 14.28 -6.92 1.94
CA LEU A 77 14.83 -8.15 2.53
C LEU A 77 16.17 -8.53 1.88
N ALA A 78 16.23 -8.52 0.54
CA ALA A 78 17.45 -8.84 -0.19
C ALA A 78 18.59 -7.85 0.13
N SER A 79 18.29 -6.55 0.24
CA SER A 79 19.28 -5.53 0.59
C SER A 79 19.77 -5.58 2.04
N THR A 80 18.99 -6.17 2.95
CA THR A 80 19.32 -6.34 4.37
C THR A 80 19.87 -7.74 4.69
N GLY A 81 20.28 -8.51 3.69
CA GLY A 81 20.97 -9.80 3.87
C GLY A 81 20.07 -11.02 3.97
N SER A 82 18.76 -10.89 3.72
CA SER A 82 17.82 -12.02 3.63
C SER A 82 17.47 -12.28 2.15
N PRO A 83 18.02 -13.32 1.50
CA PRO A 83 17.82 -13.55 0.06
C PRO A 83 16.33 -13.66 -0.28
N ALA A 84 15.81 -12.71 -1.08
CA ALA A 84 14.39 -12.63 -1.39
C ALA A 84 14.11 -12.16 -2.83
N PHE A 85 13.01 -12.62 -3.41
CA PHE A 85 12.52 -12.16 -4.71
C PHE A 85 10.99 -12.16 -4.76
N PHE A 86 10.44 -11.33 -5.64
CA PHE A 86 8.99 -11.22 -5.85
C PHE A 86 8.57 -12.00 -7.09
N VAL A 87 7.42 -12.66 -7.01
CA VAL A 87 6.81 -13.36 -8.14
C VAL A 87 5.35 -12.92 -8.27
N HIS A 88 4.97 -12.46 -9.47
CA HIS A 88 3.57 -12.20 -9.76
C HIS A 88 2.82 -13.53 -9.97
N PRO A 89 1.70 -13.81 -9.28
CA PRO A 89 1.04 -15.12 -9.39
C PRO A 89 0.64 -15.55 -10.81
N ALA A 90 0.35 -14.61 -11.72
CA ALA A 90 0.08 -14.92 -13.12
C ALA A 90 1.32 -15.44 -13.88
N GLU A 91 2.52 -15.02 -13.47
CA GLU A 91 3.81 -15.46 -14.03
C GLU A 91 4.20 -16.82 -13.44
N ALA A 92 3.95 -17.04 -12.14
CA ALA A 92 4.19 -18.30 -11.45
C ALA A 92 3.46 -19.50 -12.09
N SER A 93 2.26 -19.28 -12.60
CA SER A 93 1.43 -20.34 -13.21
C SER A 93 1.99 -20.85 -14.55
N HIS A 94 2.89 -20.10 -15.19
CA HIS A 94 3.44 -20.46 -16.51
C HIS A 94 4.81 -21.14 -16.42
N GLY A 95 5.29 -21.45 -15.21
CA GLY A 95 6.48 -22.28 -14.99
C GLY A 95 7.82 -21.57 -15.19
N ASP A 96 7.83 -20.27 -15.48
CA ASP A 96 9.04 -19.47 -15.52
C ASP A 96 9.35 -18.95 -14.11
N LEU A 97 9.94 -19.82 -13.30
CA LEU A 97 10.48 -19.52 -11.98
C LEU A 97 11.97 -19.85 -11.97
N GLY A 98 12.71 -19.18 -12.85
CA GLY A 98 14.16 -19.19 -12.92
C GLY A 98 14.76 -17.93 -12.31
#